data_AF-A0A6L8LYP3-F1
#
_entry.id   AF-A0A6L8LYP3-F1
#
_cell.length_a   1.000
_cell.length_b   1.000
_cell.length_c   1.000
_cell.angle_alpha   90.00
_cell.angle_beta   90.00
_cell.angle_gamma   90.00
#
_symmetry.space_group_name_H-M   'P 1'
#
loop_
_entity.id
_entity.type
_entity.pdbx_description
1 polymer ?
#
loop_
_entity_poly.entity_id
_entity_poly.type
_entity_poly.pdbx_seq_one_letter_code
_entity_poly.pdbx_strand_id
1 'polypeptide(L)'
;MESVIERSQTYFSDTLDNLETHQELKKTRMLTIGDVNNIMSQRLSSHKLTVINGFWIPLSILSHKLETIRDAQDPNIPVMVPMGLKERGHFRTCDHIVLGLIQNRRMYILDSKLNPLRNFDYSSNITALSTGFQDLSDRTNCGRYVVNAAIQLGQALHHNPNADLTQLVKTIDRPDLTKIQHEYAKYMW
;
A
#
# COMPACT_ATOMS: atom_id res chain seq x y z
N MET A 1 -31.00 -36.34 30.98
CA MET A 1 -29.54 -36.47 30.77
C MET A 1 -29.30 -36.21 29.31
N GLU A 2 -29.20 -34.93 28.94
CA GLU A 2 -28.76 -34.55 27.59
C GLU A 2 -27.32 -35.06 27.40
N SER A 3 -27.09 -35.75 26.29
CA SER A 3 -25.85 -36.44 26.04
C SER A 3 -24.69 -35.43 25.97
N VAL A 4 -23.56 -35.77 26.58
CA VAL A 4 -22.31 -34.99 26.54
C VAL A 4 -21.80 -34.75 25.10
N ILE A 5 -22.41 -35.43 24.11
CA ILE A 5 -22.08 -35.36 22.69
C ILE A 5 -22.78 -34.17 22.00
N GLU A 6 -24.01 -33.80 22.38
CA GLU A 6 -24.71 -32.64 21.77
C GLU A 6 -24.13 -31.29 22.19
N ARG A 7 -23.55 -31.22 23.41
CA ARG A 7 -22.86 -30.01 23.88
C ARG A 7 -21.49 -29.77 23.23
N SER A 8 -20.85 -30.79 22.67
CA SER A 8 -19.56 -30.59 21.99
C SER A 8 -19.75 -30.08 20.56
N GLN A 9 -20.83 -30.49 19.87
CA GLN A 9 -21.10 -30.06 18.49
C GLN A 9 -21.51 -28.59 18.39
N THR A 10 -22.26 -28.08 19.37
CA THR A 10 -22.65 -26.65 19.43
C THR A 10 -21.45 -25.74 19.71
N TYR A 11 -20.54 -26.14 20.61
CA TYR A 11 -19.32 -25.37 20.90
C TYR A 11 -18.33 -25.31 19.72
N PHE A 12 -18.29 -26.36 18.89
CA PHE A 12 -17.45 -26.40 17.68
C PHE A 12 -18.07 -25.61 16.51
N SER A 13 -19.41 -25.58 16.38
CA SER A 13 -20.12 -24.77 15.38
C SER A 13 -19.90 -23.28 15.61
N ASP A 14 -20.13 -22.81 16.84
CA ASP A 14 -20.04 -21.39 17.19
C ASP A 14 -18.61 -20.83 17.05
N THR A 15 -17.58 -21.67 17.20
CA THR A 15 -16.18 -21.27 17.02
C THR A 15 -15.76 -21.22 15.56
N LEU A 16 -16.26 -22.13 14.72
CA LEU A 16 -16.04 -22.12 13.27
C LEU A 16 -16.75 -20.94 12.61
N ASP A 17 -18.02 -20.71 12.93
CA ASP A 17 -18.80 -19.59 12.39
C ASP A 17 -18.19 -18.23 12.79
N ASN A 18 -17.70 -18.10 14.03
CA ASN A 18 -16.98 -16.90 14.47
C ASN A 18 -15.62 -16.73 13.77
N LEU A 19 -14.88 -17.82 13.51
CA LEU A 19 -13.61 -17.75 12.78
C LEU A 19 -13.80 -17.31 11.33
N GLU A 20 -14.80 -17.87 10.64
CA GLU A 20 -15.13 -17.49 9.27
C GLU A 20 -15.58 -16.03 9.21
N THR A 21 -16.43 -15.60 10.13
CA THR A 21 -16.89 -14.21 10.23
C THR A 21 -15.72 -13.24 10.47
N HIS A 22 -14.77 -13.60 11.34
CA HIS A 22 -13.57 -12.79 11.58
C HIS A 22 -12.64 -12.72 10.37
N GLN A 23 -12.48 -13.80 9.60
CA GLN A 23 -11.67 -13.79 8.39
C GLN A 23 -12.31 -12.96 7.28
N GLU A 24 -13.63 -13.03 7.10
CA GLU A 24 -14.36 -12.19 6.14
C GLU A 24 -14.29 -10.70 6.50
N LEU A 25 -14.37 -10.35 7.79
CA LEU A 25 -14.19 -8.98 8.25
C LEU A 25 -12.80 -8.42 7.92
N LYS A 26 -11.74 -9.23 8.01
CA LYS A 26 -10.38 -8.80 7.64
C LYS A 26 -10.26 -8.52 6.14
N LYS A 27 -10.97 -9.24 5.27
CA LYS A 27 -10.92 -9.02 3.81
C LYS A 27 -11.47 -7.66 3.37
N THR A 28 -12.44 -7.13 4.11
CA THR A 28 -13.12 -5.87 3.78
C THR A 28 -12.58 -4.66 4.56
N ARG A 29 -11.94 -4.87 5.71
CA ARG A 29 -11.29 -3.81 6.52
C ARG A 29 -10.16 -3.12 5.73
N MET A 30 -10.00 -1.82 5.90
CA MET A 30 -8.88 -1.07 5.32
C MET A 30 -7.56 -1.52 5.97
N LEU A 31 -6.50 -1.69 5.16
CA LEU A 31 -5.16 -1.90 5.69
C LEU A 31 -4.68 -0.65 6.42
N THR A 32 -4.13 -0.81 7.61
CA THR A 32 -3.40 0.26 8.28
C THR A 32 -2.04 0.47 7.61
N ILE A 33 -1.40 1.62 7.84
CA ILE A 33 -0.01 1.83 7.40
C ILE A 33 0.92 0.76 7.98
N GLY A 34 0.67 0.33 9.23
CA GLY A 34 1.44 -0.75 9.87
C GLY A 34 1.32 -2.07 9.10
N ASP A 35 0.11 -2.44 8.69
CA ASP A 35 -0.13 -3.64 7.88
C ASP A 35 0.63 -3.54 6.54
N VAL A 36 0.50 -2.41 5.85
CA VAL A 36 1.18 -2.15 4.56
C VAL A 36 2.70 -2.28 4.72
N ASN A 37 3.26 -1.64 5.74
CA ASN A 37 4.70 -1.64 6.00
C ASN A 37 5.22 -3.04 6.34
N ASN A 38 4.47 -3.81 7.13
CA ASN A 38 4.81 -5.18 7.48
C ASN A 38 4.83 -6.06 6.22
N ILE A 39 3.81 -5.98 5.37
CA ILE A 39 3.75 -6.76 4.14
C ILE A 39 4.91 -6.38 3.21
N MET A 40 5.13 -5.09 2.97
CA MET A 40 6.22 -4.62 2.12
C MET A 40 7.59 -5.08 2.63
N SER A 41 7.88 -4.86 3.92
CA SER A 41 9.16 -5.27 4.52
C SER A 41 9.41 -6.77 4.40
N GLN A 42 8.38 -7.60 4.63
CA GLN A 42 8.52 -9.06 4.49
C GLN A 42 8.75 -9.47 3.03
N ARG A 43 7.94 -8.95 2.10
CA ARG A 43 7.95 -9.36 0.68
C ARG A 43 9.14 -8.82 -0.09
N LEU A 44 9.71 -7.70 0.36
CA LEU A 44 10.82 -7.02 -0.30
C LEU A 44 12.17 -7.17 0.44
N SER A 45 12.22 -7.95 1.52
CA SER A 45 13.42 -8.12 2.37
C SER A 45 14.69 -8.55 1.63
N SER A 46 14.56 -9.33 0.55
CA SER A 46 15.69 -9.78 -0.29
C SER A 46 16.00 -8.87 -1.48
N HIS A 47 15.24 -7.79 -1.68
CA HIS A 47 15.39 -6.91 -2.84
C HIS A 47 16.47 -5.86 -2.58
N LYS A 48 17.09 -5.35 -3.66
CA LYS A 48 18.17 -4.34 -3.57
C LYS A 48 17.55 -2.94 -3.50
N LEU A 49 16.75 -2.73 -2.46
CA LEU A 49 16.01 -1.50 -2.20
C LEU A 49 15.80 -1.34 -0.69
N THR A 50 15.49 -0.12 -0.27
CA THR A 50 15.16 0.18 1.12
C THR A 50 13.65 0.36 1.27
N VAL A 51 13.03 -0.34 2.23
CA VAL A 51 11.66 -0.04 2.69
C VAL A 51 11.75 0.75 3.98
N ILE A 52 11.23 1.97 4.00
CA ILE A 52 11.19 2.81 5.21
C ILE A 52 9.82 2.69 5.87
N ASN A 53 9.82 2.69 7.21
CA ASN A 53 8.59 2.72 7.99
C ASN A 53 7.65 3.85 7.55
N GLY A 54 6.43 3.47 7.20
CA GLY A 54 5.42 4.41 6.77
C GLY A 54 4.91 5.34 7.87
N PHE A 55 4.30 6.45 7.45
CA PHE A 55 3.75 7.47 8.35
C PHE A 55 2.57 8.22 7.72
N TRP A 56 1.76 8.85 8.56
CA TRP A 56 0.72 9.79 8.14
C TRP A 56 1.29 11.20 8.01
N ILE A 57 0.95 11.90 6.92
CA ILE A 57 1.52 13.22 6.64
C ILE A 57 0.48 14.17 5.98
N PRO A 58 0.41 15.45 6.38
CA PRO A 58 -0.29 16.49 5.63
C PRO A 58 0.40 16.80 4.30
N LEU A 59 -0.37 17.19 3.28
CA LEU A 59 0.20 17.53 1.96
C LEU A 59 1.20 18.70 2.04
N SER A 60 0.97 19.67 2.94
CA SER A 60 1.80 20.87 3.08
C SER A 60 3.26 20.60 3.48
N ILE A 61 3.56 19.45 4.09
CA ILE A 61 4.92 19.09 4.51
C ILE A 61 5.46 17.85 3.77
N LEU A 62 4.72 17.31 2.81
CA LEU A 62 5.05 16.08 2.09
C LEU A 62 6.40 16.20 1.36
N SER A 63 6.60 17.29 0.61
CA SER A 63 7.85 17.54 -0.14
C SER A 63 9.05 17.57 0.79
N HIS A 64 8.99 18.37 1.85
CA HIS A 64 10.08 18.49 2.80
C HIS A 64 10.44 17.16 3.46
N LYS A 65 9.43 16.34 3.81
CA LYS A 65 9.66 15.01 4.38
C LYS A 65 10.34 14.06 3.39
N LEU A 66 9.91 14.04 2.12
CA LEU A 66 10.54 13.23 1.08
C LEU A 66 11.95 13.72 0.73
N GLU A 67 12.19 15.02 0.76
CA GLU A 67 13.54 15.60 0.59
C GLU A 67 14.47 15.15 1.71
N THR A 68 14.01 15.23 2.97
CA THR A 68 14.77 14.75 4.13
C THR A 68 15.13 13.27 3.99
N ILE A 69 14.18 12.45 3.54
CA ILE A 69 14.44 11.03 3.29
C ILE A 69 15.46 10.90 2.15
N ARG A 70 15.23 11.54 1.00
CA ARG A 70 16.12 11.48 -0.18
C ARG A 70 17.56 11.82 0.19
N ASP A 71 17.76 12.88 0.96
CA ASP A 71 19.08 13.40 1.32
C ASP A 71 19.81 12.52 2.33
N ALA A 72 19.08 11.67 3.07
CA ALA A 72 19.64 10.73 4.03
C ALA A 72 19.92 9.32 3.45
N GLN A 73 19.57 9.06 2.19
CA GLN A 73 19.66 7.73 1.58
C GLN A 73 20.76 7.66 0.50
N ASP A 74 21.29 6.46 0.24
CA ASP A 74 22.20 6.23 -0.88
C ASP A 74 21.44 6.48 -2.19
N PRO A 75 21.89 7.40 -3.06
CA PRO A 75 21.19 7.73 -4.30
C PRO A 75 21.10 6.55 -5.29
N ASN A 76 21.93 5.52 -5.13
CA ASN A 76 21.94 4.33 -5.98
C ASN A 76 21.00 3.22 -5.51
N ILE A 77 20.42 3.34 -4.30
CA ILE A 77 19.50 2.37 -3.73
C ILE A 77 18.08 2.95 -3.79
N PRO A 78 17.16 2.37 -4.57
CA PRO A 78 15.77 2.82 -4.58
C PRO A 78 15.15 2.69 -3.19
N VAL A 79 14.31 3.67 -2.84
CA VAL A 79 13.61 3.71 -1.55
C VAL A 79 12.12 3.68 -1.77
N MET A 80 11.42 2.86 -0.99
CA MET A 80 9.97 2.75 -0.95
C MET A 80 9.46 3.14 0.43
N VAL A 81 8.45 4.01 0.47
CA VAL A 81 7.86 4.51 1.72
C VAL A 81 6.33 4.48 1.60
N PRO A 82 5.62 3.59 2.31
CA PRO A 82 4.16 3.70 2.36
C PRO A 82 3.78 4.96 3.14
N MET A 83 2.92 5.81 2.58
CA MET A 83 2.53 7.07 3.20
C MET A 83 1.03 7.20 3.25
N GLY A 84 0.50 7.48 4.42
CA GLY A 84 -0.89 7.89 4.56
C GLY A 84 -0.99 9.40 4.40
N LEU A 85 -1.85 9.83 3.50
CA LEU A 85 -2.18 11.24 3.32
C LEU A 85 -3.48 11.50 4.05
N LYS A 86 -3.54 12.60 4.82
CA LYS A 86 -4.77 13.09 5.45
C LYS A 86 -5.64 13.92 4.50
N GLU A 87 -5.01 14.36 3.41
CA GLU A 87 -5.56 15.25 2.40
C GLU A 87 -5.13 14.73 1.03
N ARG A 88 -6.02 14.85 0.03
CA ARG A 88 -5.73 14.41 -1.33
C ARG A 88 -6.34 15.38 -2.33
N GLY A 89 -5.49 16.22 -2.95
CA GLY A 89 -5.94 17.27 -3.87
C GLY A 89 -6.94 18.21 -3.18
N HIS A 90 -8.12 18.39 -3.77
CA HIS A 90 -9.17 19.25 -3.21
C HIS A 90 -9.92 18.61 -2.02
N PHE A 91 -9.73 17.31 -1.75
CA PHE A 91 -10.36 16.62 -0.63
C PHE A 91 -9.53 16.84 0.64
N ARG A 92 -10.02 17.72 1.51
CA ARG A 92 -9.32 18.16 2.75
C ARG A 92 -9.37 17.14 3.89
N THR A 93 -10.14 16.07 3.76
CA THR A 93 -10.21 14.98 4.75
C THR A 93 -10.42 13.65 4.05
N CYS A 94 -9.32 13.00 3.68
CA CYS A 94 -9.36 11.65 3.11
C CYS A 94 -8.14 10.90 3.58
N ASP A 95 -8.35 9.89 4.42
CA ASP A 95 -7.32 8.90 4.71
C ASP A 95 -7.07 8.10 3.43
N HIS A 96 -5.89 8.26 2.85
CA HIS A 96 -5.52 7.58 1.61
C HIS A 96 -4.06 7.17 1.66
N ILE A 97 -3.79 5.88 1.44
CA ILE A 97 -2.42 5.36 1.41
C ILE A 97 -1.89 5.41 -0.01
N VAL A 98 -0.71 6.01 -0.17
CA VAL A 98 0.07 6.09 -1.42
C VAL A 98 1.46 5.49 -1.20
N LEU A 99 2.20 5.27 -2.29
CA LEU A 99 3.59 4.85 -2.23
C LEU A 99 4.52 6.02 -2.59
N GLY A 100 5.37 6.42 -1.65
CA GLY A 100 6.51 7.27 -1.91
C GLY A 100 7.65 6.46 -2.51
N LEU A 101 8.25 6.98 -3.58
CA LEU A 101 9.42 6.37 -4.21
C LEU A 101 10.53 7.42 -4.33
N ILE A 102 11.75 7.01 -4.00
CA ILE A 102 12.94 7.82 -4.26
C ILE A 102 13.93 6.98 -5.07
N GLN A 103 14.37 7.53 -6.19
CA GLN A 103 15.29 6.86 -7.12
C GLN A 103 16.14 7.93 -7.81
N ASN A 104 17.47 7.77 -7.81
CA ASN A 104 18.38 8.70 -8.49
C ASN A 104 18.12 10.17 -8.10
N ARG A 105 17.89 10.42 -6.81
CA ARG A 105 17.53 11.73 -6.22
C ARG A 105 16.21 12.34 -6.72
N ARG A 106 15.41 11.61 -7.50
CA ARG A 106 14.06 12.01 -7.88
C ARG A 106 13.04 11.45 -6.90
N MET A 107 12.00 12.22 -6.64
CA MET A 107 10.93 11.88 -5.70
C MET A 107 9.63 11.68 -6.47
N TYR A 108 8.92 10.61 -6.15
CA TYR A 108 7.66 10.27 -6.78
C TYR A 108 6.62 9.91 -5.74
N ILE A 109 5.36 10.15 -6.09
CA ILE A 109 4.19 9.62 -5.40
C ILE A 109 3.45 8.75 -6.39
N LEU A 110 3.26 7.47 -6.04
CA LEU A 110 2.42 6.56 -6.80
C LEU A 110 1.08 6.39 -6.09
N ASP A 111 0.02 6.82 -6.77
CA ASP A 111 -1.36 6.73 -6.30
C ASP A 111 -2.11 5.59 -7.01
N SER A 112 -2.86 4.79 -6.27
CA SER A 112 -3.71 3.73 -6.81
C SER A 112 -4.92 4.26 -7.58
N LYS A 113 -5.37 5.49 -7.33
CA LYS A 113 -6.51 6.11 -8.01
C LYS A 113 -6.06 6.94 -9.22
N LEU A 114 -6.82 6.86 -10.32
CA LEU A 114 -6.56 7.69 -11.50
C LEU A 114 -6.57 9.19 -11.15
N ASN A 115 -5.68 9.93 -11.81
CA ASN A 115 -5.69 11.39 -11.83
C ASN A 115 -6.05 11.90 -13.23
N PRO A 116 -7.33 11.86 -13.63
CA PRO A 116 -7.71 12.23 -15.00
C PRO A 116 -7.37 13.69 -15.35
N LEU A 117 -7.18 14.56 -14.35
CA LEU A 117 -6.91 15.98 -14.53
C LEU A 117 -5.47 16.40 -14.24
N ARG A 118 -4.57 15.46 -13.86
CA ARG A 118 -3.21 15.77 -13.37
C ARG A 118 -3.14 16.77 -12.19
N ASN A 119 -4.26 17.01 -11.51
CA ASN A 119 -4.40 18.03 -10.46
C ASN A 119 -4.02 17.55 -9.05
N PHE A 120 -3.21 16.50 -8.92
CA PHE A 120 -2.68 16.14 -7.59
C PHE A 120 -1.39 16.90 -7.43
N ASP A 121 -1.53 18.12 -6.93
CA ASP A 121 -0.41 18.95 -6.56
C ASP A 121 0.20 18.39 -5.27
N TYR A 122 1.00 17.34 -5.43
CA TYR A 122 1.84 16.81 -4.34
C TYR A 122 3.04 17.72 -4.06
N SER A 123 3.17 18.88 -4.74
CA SER A 123 4.32 19.79 -4.87
C SER A 123 5.03 19.65 -6.22
N SER A 124 5.57 20.77 -6.71
CA SER A 124 6.36 20.87 -7.96
C SER A 124 7.59 19.97 -7.99
N ASN A 125 8.13 19.60 -6.83
CA ASN A 125 9.35 18.80 -6.72
C ASN A 125 9.07 17.29 -6.71
N ILE A 126 7.80 16.90 -6.79
CA ILE A 126 7.35 15.51 -6.72
C ILE A 126 6.69 15.15 -8.04
N THR A 127 7.15 14.07 -8.66
CA THR A 127 6.49 13.52 -9.85
C THR A 127 5.33 12.62 -9.41
N ALA A 128 4.10 13.04 -9.72
CA ALA A 128 2.90 12.24 -9.47
C ALA A 128 2.74 11.14 -10.53
N LEU A 129 2.64 9.89 -10.08
CA LEU A 129 2.37 8.70 -10.87
C LEU A 129 1.04 8.09 -10.42
N SER A 130 0.38 7.34 -11.30
CA SER A 130 -0.86 6.65 -10.96
C SER A 130 -0.95 5.30 -11.64
N THR A 131 -1.39 4.28 -10.89
CA THR A 131 -1.69 2.95 -11.45
C THR A 131 -3.10 2.90 -12.03
N GLY A 132 -4.01 3.71 -11.49
CA GLY A 132 -5.42 3.68 -11.85
C GLY A 132 -6.17 2.39 -11.48
N PHE A 133 -5.62 1.57 -10.58
CA PHE A 133 -6.24 0.31 -10.17
C PHE A 133 -7.49 0.48 -9.30
N GLN A 134 -7.59 1.61 -8.59
CA GLN A 134 -8.65 1.91 -7.65
C GLN A 134 -9.63 2.91 -8.24
N ASP A 135 -10.92 2.56 -8.20
CA ASP A 135 -11.99 3.47 -8.59
C ASP A 135 -12.08 4.66 -7.62
N LEU A 136 -12.59 5.80 -8.11
CA LEU A 136 -12.68 7.03 -7.30
C LEU A 136 -13.55 6.84 -6.04
N SER A 137 -14.60 6.02 -6.14
CA SER A 137 -15.55 5.69 -5.06
C SER A 137 -15.03 4.66 -4.06
N ASP A 138 -14.03 3.84 -4.42
CA ASP A 138 -13.41 2.88 -3.50
C ASP A 138 -12.59 3.65 -2.45
N ARG A 139 -12.90 3.44 -1.17
CA ARG A 139 -12.23 4.12 -0.05
C ARG A 139 -11.38 3.20 0.83
N THR A 140 -11.34 1.90 0.56
CA THR A 140 -10.82 0.92 1.53
C THR A 140 -9.64 0.11 1.01
N ASN A 141 -9.39 0.10 -0.30
CA ASN A 141 -8.37 -0.78 -0.89
C ASN A 141 -7.05 -0.08 -1.28
N CYS A 142 -6.90 1.21 -0.99
CA CYS A 142 -5.67 1.97 -1.33
C CYS A 142 -4.40 1.29 -0.83
N GLY A 143 -4.38 0.86 0.44
CA GLY A 143 -3.26 0.12 1.01
C GLY A 143 -2.96 -1.21 0.29
N ARG A 144 -4.00 -1.95 -0.15
CA ARG A 144 -3.82 -3.23 -0.87
C ARG A 144 -3.19 -3.00 -2.24
N TYR A 145 -3.69 -2.00 -2.97
CA TYR A 145 -3.12 -1.63 -4.27
C TYR A 145 -1.70 -1.09 -4.14
N VAL A 146 -1.40 -0.31 -3.09
CA VAL A 146 -0.04 0.15 -2.77
C VAL A 146 0.92 -1.01 -2.53
N VAL A 147 0.52 -2.00 -1.70
CA VAL A 147 1.34 -3.20 -1.47
C VAL A 147 1.61 -3.94 -2.77
N ASN A 148 0.58 -4.20 -3.57
CA ASN A 148 0.74 -4.93 -4.84
C ASN A 148 1.68 -4.17 -5.81
N ALA A 149 1.48 -2.86 -5.96
CA ALA A 149 2.35 -2.03 -6.80
C ALA A 149 3.80 -2.02 -6.28
N ALA A 150 4.01 -1.90 -4.97
CA ALA A 150 5.33 -1.93 -4.35
C ALA A 150 6.06 -3.26 -4.61
N ILE A 151 5.35 -4.40 -4.52
CA ILE A 151 5.95 -5.72 -4.79
C ILE A 151 6.41 -5.83 -6.25
N GLN A 152 5.54 -5.47 -7.20
CA GLN A 152 5.89 -5.55 -8.63
C GLN A 152 7.02 -4.59 -9.00
N LEU A 153 6.96 -3.34 -8.52
CA LEU A 153 8.03 -2.37 -8.73
C LEU A 153 9.32 -2.78 -8.04
N GLY A 154 9.25 -3.35 -6.84
CA GLY A 154 10.40 -3.81 -6.09
C GLY A 154 11.14 -4.91 -6.84
N GLN A 155 10.41 -5.87 -7.41
CA GLN A 155 10.95 -6.90 -8.29
C GLN A 155 11.63 -6.30 -9.52
N ALA A 156 10.98 -5.36 -10.21
CA ALA A 156 11.57 -4.70 -11.38
C ALA A 156 12.85 -3.93 -11.03
N LEU A 157 12.83 -3.16 -9.94
CA LEU A 157 13.97 -2.36 -9.46
C LEU A 157 15.11 -3.21 -8.90
N HIS A 158 14.83 -4.40 -8.37
CA HIS A 158 15.90 -5.33 -7.98
C HIS A 158 16.75 -5.77 -9.18
N HIS A 159 16.12 -5.97 -10.34
CA HIS A 159 16.82 -6.35 -11.58
C HIS A 159 17.43 -5.14 -12.29
N ASN A 160 16.73 -3.99 -12.29
CA ASN A 160 17.21 -2.76 -12.88
C ASN A 160 16.88 -1.54 -11.98
N PRO A 161 17.76 -1.22 -11.01
CA PRO A 161 17.57 -0.11 -10.08
C PRO A 161 17.43 1.26 -10.74
N ASN A 162 17.84 1.41 -12.01
CA ASN A 162 17.84 2.65 -12.78
C ASN A 162 16.76 2.72 -13.85
N ALA A 163 15.85 1.74 -13.88
CA ALA A 163 14.72 1.75 -14.82
C ALA A 163 13.85 3.01 -14.64
N ASP A 164 13.32 3.54 -15.74
CA ASP A 164 12.42 4.69 -15.71
C ASP A 164 11.11 4.30 -15.01
N LEU A 165 10.90 4.84 -13.81
CA LEU A 165 9.71 4.61 -13.00
C LEU A 165 8.40 4.95 -13.73
N THR A 166 8.42 5.96 -14.60
CA THR A 166 7.23 6.36 -15.38
C THR A 166 6.82 5.27 -16.36
N GLN A 167 7.79 4.57 -16.95
CA GLN A 167 7.51 3.45 -17.85
C GLN A 167 7.17 2.18 -17.07
N LEU A 168 7.90 1.90 -15.98
CA LEU A 168 7.60 0.75 -15.11
C LEU A 168 6.18 0.78 -14.55
N VAL A 169 5.68 1.95 -14.13
CA VAL A 169 4.31 2.09 -13.64
C VAL A 169 3.25 1.80 -14.72
N LYS A 170 3.60 1.83 -16.01
CA LYS A 170 2.67 1.43 -17.07
C LYS A 170 2.67 -0.07 -17.32
N THR A 171 3.70 -0.79 -16.86
CA THR A 171 3.86 -2.23 -17.07
C THR A 171 3.42 -3.06 -15.87
N ILE A 172 3.04 -2.42 -14.76
CA ILE A 172 2.49 -3.15 -13.61
C ILE A 172 1.08 -3.64 -13.92
N ASP A 173 0.79 -4.86 -13.50
CA ASP A 173 -0.50 -5.50 -13.73
C ASP A 173 -1.50 -5.10 -12.67
N ARG A 174 -2.72 -4.77 -13.12
CA ARG A 174 -3.86 -4.57 -12.23
C ARG A 174 -4.16 -5.89 -11.52
N PRO A 175 -4.11 -5.94 -10.18
CA PRO A 175 -4.39 -7.17 -9.46
C PRO A 175 -5.90 -7.46 -9.45
N ASP A 176 -6.24 -8.74 -9.37
CA ASP A 176 -7.58 -9.15 -8.96
C ASP A 176 -7.84 -8.74 -7.50
N LEU A 177 -8.91 -7.98 -7.27
CA LEU A 177 -9.19 -7.41 -5.95
C LEU A 177 -9.47 -8.49 -4.91
N THR A 178 -10.28 -9.50 -5.25
CA THR A 178 -10.63 -10.59 -4.34
C THR A 178 -9.38 -11.36 -3.92
N LYS A 179 -8.47 -11.62 -4.86
CA LYS A 179 -7.19 -12.26 -4.60
C LYS A 179 -6.34 -11.47 -3.60
N ILE A 180 -6.15 -10.16 -3.80
CA ILE A 180 -5.33 -9.36 -2.88
C ILE A 180 -6.02 -9.09 -1.53
N GLN A 181 -7.35 -9.07 -1.49
CA GLN A 181 -8.10 -9.02 -0.24
C GLN A 181 -7.85 -10.27 0.59
N HIS A 182 -7.94 -11.45 -0.03
CA HIS A 182 -7.67 -12.71 0.62
C HIS A 182 -6.19 -12.84 1.02
N GLU A 183 -5.28 -12.50 0.09
CA GLU A 183 -3.84 -12.59 0.34
C GLU A 183 -3.40 -11.67 1.48
N TYR A 184 -3.90 -10.43 1.55
CA TYR A 184 -3.41 -9.47 2.54
C TYR A 184 -4.14 -9.53 3.89
N ALA A 185 -5.34 -10.13 3.96
CA ALA A 185 -6.06 -10.33 5.21
C ALA A 185 -5.25 -11.09 6.27
N LYS A 186 -4.35 -12.00 5.85
CA LYS A 186 -3.49 -12.79 6.76
C LYS A 186 -2.45 -11.97 7.54
N TYR A 187 -2.20 -10.72 7.14
CA TYR A 187 -1.26 -9.82 7.81
C TYR A 187 -1.94 -8.84 8.75
N MET A 188 -3.27 -8.84 8.79
CA MET A 188 -4.07 -7.93 9.58
C MET A 188 -4.27 -8.52 10.97
N TRP A 189 -3.80 -7.81 11.99
CA TRP A 189 -4.02 -8.18 13.39
C TRP A 189 -5.39 -7.69 13.85
#